data_AF-A0A174HL29-F1
#
_entry.id   AF-A0A174HL29-F1
#
_cell.length_a   1.000
_cell.length_b   1.000
_cell.length_c   1.000
_cell.angle_alpha   90.00
_cell.angle_beta   90.00
_cell.angle_gamma   90.00
#
_symmetry.space_group_name_H-M   'P 1'
#
loop_
_entity.id
_entity.type
_entity.pdbx_description
1 polymer ?
#
loop_
_entity_poly.entity_id
_entity_poly.type
_entity_poly.pdbx_seq_one_letter_code
_entity_poly.pdbx_strand_id
1 'polypeptide(L)'
;MYCVIQEVELKKSVLNGEYKELEAYLNEWIMNGQQVKFYSYRFTGGRFERTIKKAYKISVHKSYREKGRVKKKQWSICTMDYYCIATNGAGIHDFCDIESKAKAIGITEEELCDIIYKKLDQLEYKIKSEYQETEEYKTHKKHEEIINKYNIDKKEFEKKYGKDSYDKCYDIFGKLREPELLDFIKRQYEAHKERERSYYKNSKGNYNNNSNSSYYNNKQSNYNEADKDKYKKIYKTLAKAYHPDIAKDDGEMMKLVNQLKEEWGI
;
A
#
# COMPACT_ATOMS: atom_id res chain seq x y z
N MET A 1 -15.27 -31.52 -23.42
CA MET A 1 -14.27 -30.71 -24.17
C MET A 1 -12.94 -30.82 -23.44
N TYR A 2 -11.82 -30.40 -24.03
CA TYR A 2 -10.54 -30.43 -23.32
C TYR A 2 -9.66 -29.25 -23.72
N CYS A 3 -8.84 -28.77 -22.77
CA CYS A 3 -7.83 -27.76 -23.00
C CYS A 3 -6.60 -28.37 -23.71
N VAL A 4 -6.04 -27.62 -24.65
CA VAL A 4 -4.77 -27.89 -25.30
C VAL A 4 -3.92 -26.63 -25.20
N ILE A 5 -2.77 -26.80 -24.57
CA ILE A 5 -1.73 -25.78 -24.48
C ILE A 5 -0.60 -26.21 -25.41
N GLN A 6 -0.27 -25.35 -26.36
CA GLN A 6 0.82 -25.58 -27.31
C GLN A 6 1.96 -24.61 -27.00
N GLU A 7 3.16 -25.13 -26.77
CA GLU A 7 4.37 -24.32 -26.71
C GLU A 7 4.67 -23.79 -28.12
N VAL A 8 4.90 -22.50 -28.24
CA VAL A 8 5.27 -21.79 -29.47
C VAL A 8 6.47 -20.90 -29.18
N GLU A 9 7.33 -20.71 -30.18
CA GLU A 9 8.50 -19.85 -30.06
C GLU A 9 8.19 -18.41 -30.50
N LEU A 10 8.61 -17.45 -29.67
CA LEU A 10 8.52 -16.03 -29.93
C LEU A 10 9.69 -15.56 -30.78
N LYS A 11 9.40 -14.69 -31.76
CA LYS A 11 10.42 -14.09 -32.63
C LYS A 11 11.38 -13.17 -31.88
N LYS A 12 10.91 -12.55 -30.78
CA LYS A 12 11.67 -11.62 -29.95
C LYS A 12 11.58 -12.06 -28.49
N SER A 13 12.66 -11.84 -27.74
CA SER A 13 12.64 -12.00 -26.29
C SER A 13 11.75 -10.94 -25.65
N VAL A 14 11.18 -11.28 -24.50
CA VAL A 14 10.47 -10.32 -23.66
C VAL A 14 11.50 -9.33 -23.13
N LEU A 15 11.27 -8.05 -23.42
CA LEU A 15 12.14 -6.97 -22.96
C LEU A 15 11.84 -6.71 -21.48
N ASN A 16 12.87 -6.28 -20.74
CA ASN A 16 12.79 -5.79 -19.36
C ASN A 16 12.74 -6.86 -18.25
N GLY A 17 13.82 -7.62 -18.09
CA GLY A 17 14.04 -8.37 -16.85
C GLY A 17 14.20 -7.46 -15.62
N GLU A 18 14.30 -8.08 -14.45
CA GLU A 18 14.51 -7.36 -13.19
C GLU A 18 15.85 -6.63 -13.19
N TYR A 19 15.95 -5.57 -12.39
CA TYR A 19 17.22 -4.85 -12.23
C TYR A 19 18.21 -5.68 -11.41
N LYS A 20 19.49 -5.60 -11.79
CA LYS A 20 20.55 -6.37 -11.12
C LYS A 20 20.97 -5.78 -9.78
N GLU A 21 20.80 -4.47 -9.62
CA GLU A 21 21.27 -3.76 -8.44
C GLU A 21 20.22 -2.76 -7.92
N LEU A 22 20.31 -2.52 -6.63
CA LEU A 22 19.62 -1.47 -5.91
C LEU A 22 20.71 -0.58 -5.29
N GLU A 23 20.65 0.73 -5.53
CA GLU A 23 21.66 1.69 -5.08
C GLU A 23 21.01 2.76 -4.22
N ALA A 24 21.63 3.04 -3.07
CA ALA A 24 21.32 4.20 -2.24
C ALA A 24 22.06 5.44 -2.79
N TYR A 25 21.37 6.57 -2.91
CA TYR A 25 21.99 7.83 -3.31
C TYR A 25 21.47 9.00 -2.49
N LEU A 26 22.29 10.05 -2.40
CA LEU A 26 21.92 11.30 -1.73
C LEU A 26 21.27 12.24 -2.74
N ASN A 27 20.06 12.68 -2.43
CA ASN A 27 19.44 13.83 -3.07
C ASN A 27 19.85 15.09 -2.33
N GLU A 28 20.39 16.06 -3.07
CA GLU A 28 20.81 17.34 -2.52
C GLU A 28 20.50 18.46 -3.51
N TRP A 29 19.76 19.46 -3.04
CA TRP A 29 19.49 20.69 -3.81
C TRP A 29 19.16 21.85 -2.88
N ILE A 30 19.06 23.05 -3.46
CA ILE A 30 18.66 24.27 -2.74
C ILE A 30 17.20 24.58 -3.05
N MET A 31 16.39 24.77 -2.01
CA MET A 31 14.98 25.17 -2.13
C MET A 31 14.75 26.37 -1.21
N ASN A 32 14.28 27.49 -1.76
CA ASN A 32 14.04 28.74 -1.01
C ASN A 32 15.25 29.21 -0.17
N GLY A 33 16.47 29.06 -0.71
CA GLY A 33 17.72 29.42 -0.02
C GLY A 33 18.14 28.46 1.10
N GLN A 34 17.39 27.37 1.31
CA GLN A 34 17.73 26.32 2.27
C GLN A 34 18.21 25.06 1.55
N GLN A 35 19.22 24.42 2.13
CA GLN A 35 19.75 23.15 1.63
C GLN A 35 18.80 22.02 2.03
N VAL A 36 18.33 21.25 1.05
CA VAL A 36 17.52 20.06 1.24
C VAL A 36 18.41 18.86 0.95
N LYS A 37 18.52 17.94 1.93
CA LYS A 37 19.24 16.68 1.82
C LYS A 37 18.41 15.52 2.32
N PHE A 38 18.36 14.44 1.56
CA PHE A 38 17.81 13.16 2.01
C PHE A 38 18.30 12.01 1.12
N TYR A 39 18.35 10.82 1.67
CA TYR A 39 18.69 9.60 0.96
C TYR A 39 17.47 9.04 0.24
N SER A 40 17.71 8.54 -0.97
CA SER A 40 16.73 7.80 -1.75
C SER A 40 17.42 6.59 -2.36
N TYR A 41 16.70 5.88 -3.21
CA TYR A 41 17.23 4.72 -3.92
C TYR A 41 16.78 4.68 -5.36
N ARG A 42 17.58 4.01 -6.17
CA ARG A 42 17.30 3.75 -7.58
C ARG A 42 17.75 2.35 -7.93
N PHE A 43 17.15 1.79 -8.97
CA PHE A 43 17.62 0.55 -9.55
C PHE A 43 18.73 0.81 -10.57
N THR A 44 19.81 0.03 -10.49
CA THR A 44 21.02 0.16 -11.32
C THR A 44 21.51 -1.20 -11.82
N GLY A 45 22.74 -1.28 -12.33
CA GLY A 45 23.35 -2.54 -12.79
C GLY A 45 22.78 -3.09 -14.10
N GLY A 46 21.89 -2.35 -14.76
CA GLY A 46 21.13 -2.85 -15.90
C GLY A 46 20.09 -3.91 -15.49
N ARG A 47 19.54 -4.61 -16.48
CA ARG A 47 18.50 -5.63 -16.28
C ARG A 47 19.01 -7.02 -16.62
N PHE A 48 18.42 -8.05 -16.02
CA PHE A 48 18.67 -9.43 -16.41
C PHE A 48 18.20 -9.67 -17.85
N GLU A 49 18.99 -10.43 -18.60
CA GLU A 49 18.64 -10.82 -19.95
C GLU A 49 17.69 -12.02 -19.91
N ARG A 50 16.55 -11.86 -20.58
CA ARG A 50 15.49 -12.87 -20.66
C ARG A 50 15.62 -13.66 -21.95
N THR A 51 16.33 -14.78 -21.89
CA THR A 51 16.68 -15.59 -23.08
C THR A 51 15.59 -16.57 -23.50
N ILE A 52 14.65 -16.92 -22.60
CA ILE A 52 13.57 -17.87 -22.90
C ILE A 52 12.54 -17.22 -23.82
N LYS A 53 12.42 -17.74 -25.05
CA LYS A 53 11.48 -17.23 -26.08
C LYS A 53 10.23 -18.08 -26.19
N LYS A 54 9.77 -18.67 -25.09
CA LYS A 54 8.60 -19.55 -25.09
C LYS A 54 7.33 -18.77 -24.86
N ALA A 55 6.27 -19.16 -25.55
CA ALA A 55 4.91 -18.77 -25.26
C ALA A 55 3.97 -19.98 -25.39
N TYR A 56 2.79 -19.85 -24.83
CA TYR A 56 1.84 -20.94 -24.64
C TYR A 56 0.51 -20.53 -25.24
N LYS A 57 0.17 -21.13 -26.38
CA LYS A 57 -1.11 -20.91 -27.04
C LYS A 57 -2.16 -21.83 -26.42
N ILE A 58 -3.15 -21.23 -25.77
CA ILE A 58 -4.23 -21.93 -25.09
C ILE A 58 -5.43 -22.04 -26.02
N SER A 59 -5.94 -23.25 -26.18
CA SER A 59 -7.12 -23.53 -27.00
C SER A 59 -8.00 -24.60 -26.38
N VAL A 60 -9.31 -24.52 -26.62
CA VAL A 60 -10.28 -25.53 -26.19
C VAL A 60 -10.76 -26.30 -27.40
N HIS A 61 -10.75 -27.63 -27.30
CA HIS A 61 -11.11 -28.54 -28.39
C HIS A 61 -12.34 -29.36 -28.02
N LYS A 62 -13.22 -29.57 -29.00
CA LYS A 62 -14.38 -30.49 -28.91
C LYS A 62 -14.31 -31.48 -30.07
N SER A 63 -14.06 -32.75 -29.73
CA SER A 63 -14.22 -33.86 -30.67
C SER A 63 -15.68 -34.32 -30.69
N TYR A 64 -16.20 -34.63 -31.86
CA TYR A 64 -17.56 -35.14 -32.05
C TYR A 64 -17.62 -36.08 -33.26
N ARG A 65 -18.69 -36.86 -33.42
CA ARG A 65 -18.89 -37.72 -34.59
C ARG A 65 -20.01 -37.17 -35.45
N GLU A 66 -19.81 -37.20 -36.76
CA GLU A 66 -20.82 -36.83 -37.75
C GLU A 66 -20.76 -37.84 -38.89
N LYS A 67 -21.89 -38.53 -39.14
CA LYS A 67 -21.98 -39.63 -40.14
C LYS A 67 -20.86 -40.67 -39.98
N GLY A 68 -20.58 -41.08 -38.75
CA GLY A 68 -19.56 -42.08 -38.41
C GLY A 68 -18.10 -41.58 -38.43
N ARG A 69 -17.81 -40.38 -38.96
CA ARG A 69 -16.46 -39.79 -38.99
C ARG A 69 -16.22 -38.90 -37.78
N VAL A 70 -15.03 -38.99 -37.19
CA VAL A 70 -14.60 -38.09 -36.11
C VAL A 70 -14.28 -36.71 -36.70
N LYS A 71 -14.91 -35.67 -36.17
CA LYS A 71 -14.64 -34.26 -36.48
C LYS A 71 -14.20 -33.52 -35.22
N LYS A 72 -13.56 -32.36 -35.41
CA LYS A 72 -13.00 -31.54 -34.33
C LYS A 72 -13.35 -30.07 -34.54
N LYS A 73 -13.87 -29.43 -33.50
CA LYS A 73 -13.93 -27.98 -33.36
C LYS A 73 -12.83 -27.51 -32.42
N GLN A 74 -12.22 -26.38 -32.72
CA GLN A 74 -11.16 -25.76 -31.93
C GLN A 74 -11.44 -24.27 -31.79
N TRP A 75 -11.30 -23.77 -30.57
CA TRP A 75 -11.40 -22.35 -30.26
C TRP A 75 -10.09 -21.87 -29.65
N SER A 76 -9.51 -20.81 -30.22
CA SER A 76 -8.34 -20.15 -29.66
C SER A 76 -8.78 -19.24 -28.52
N ILE A 77 -8.18 -19.43 -27.34
CA ILE A 77 -8.51 -18.63 -26.14
C ILE A 77 -7.57 -17.43 -26.09
N CYS A 78 -6.32 -17.66 -25.73
CA CYS A 78 -5.28 -16.63 -25.62
C CYS A 78 -3.89 -17.22 -25.87
N THR A 79 -2.86 -16.39 -25.78
CA THR A 79 -1.45 -16.80 -25.80
C THR A 79 -0.72 -16.03 -24.74
N MET A 80 0.06 -16.74 -23.91
CA MET A 80 0.79 -16.17 -22.79
C MET A 80 2.28 -16.46 -22.97
N ASP A 81 3.15 -15.47 -22.83
CA ASP A 81 4.60 -15.72 -22.81
C ASP A 81 5.07 -16.29 -21.46
N TYR A 82 6.22 -16.97 -21.49
CA TYR A 82 6.81 -17.61 -20.32
C TYR A 82 7.01 -16.64 -19.15
N TYR A 83 7.55 -15.45 -19.43
CA TYR A 83 7.92 -14.52 -18.36
C TYR A 83 6.70 -13.85 -17.74
N CYS A 84 5.65 -13.62 -18.51
CA CYS A 84 4.38 -13.14 -17.97
C CYS A 84 3.78 -14.14 -16.97
N ILE A 85 3.77 -15.44 -17.32
CA ILE A 85 3.34 -16.48 -16.39
C ILE A 85 4.26 -16.55 -15.16
N ALA A 86 5.58 -16.47 -15.38
CA ALA A 86 6.57 -16.59 -14.32
C ALA A 86 6.48 -15.46 -13.27
N THR A 87 6.23 -14.22 -13.70
CA THR A 87 6.23 -13.05 -12.81
C THR A 87 4.85 -12.66 -12.31
N ASN A 88 3.83 -12.74 -13.16
CA ASN A 88 2.49 -12.20 -12.88
C ASN A 88 1.45 -13.30 -12.63
N GLY A 89 1.72 -14.52 -13.10
CA GLY A 89 0.80 -15.66 -13.06
C GLY A 89 0.04 -15.86 -14.37
N ALA A 90 -0.76 -16.93 -14.43
CA ALA A 90 -1.46 -17.34 -15.65
C ALA A 90 -2.97 -17.00 -15.61
N GLY A 91 -3.34 -15.87 -15.02
CA GLY A 91 -4.73 -15.41 -14.96
C GLY A 91 -5.30 -15.15 -16.36
N ILE A 92 -6.23 -15.97 -16.83
CA ILE A 92 -6.69 -15.90 -18.24
C ILE A 92 -7.51 -14.65 -18.57
N HIS A 93 -8.10 -14.00 -17.57
CA HIS A 93 -8.89 -12.77 -17.73
C HIS A 93 -8.03 -11.58 -18.16
N ASP A 94 -6.74 -11.58 -17.84
CA ASP A 94 -5.82 -10.51 -18.25
C ASP A 94 -5.48 -10.55 -19.75
N PHE A 95 -5.78 -11.68 -20.42
CA PHE A 95 -5.36 -11.93 -21.80
C PHE A 95 -6.52 -12.10 -22.77
N CYS A 96 -7.74 -12.28 -22.29
CA CYS A 96 -8.92 -12.32 -23.15
C CYS A 96 -10.23 -12.09 -22.38
N ASP A 97 -11.24 -11.64 -23.12
CA ASP A 97 -12.63 -11.63 -22.67
C ASP A 97 -13.18 -13.07 -22.62
N ILE A 98 -13.15 -13.66 -21.42
CA ILE A 98 -13.58 -15.03 -21.17
C ILE A 98 -15.08 -15.21 -21.39
N GLU A 99 -15.89 -14.23 -21.01
CA GLU A 99 -17.35 -14.29 -21.15
C GLU A 99 -17.74 -14.42 -22.63
N SER A 100 -17.15 -13.58 -23.50
CA SER A 100 -17.37 -13.66 -24.94
C SER A 100 -16.89 -14.98 -25.54
N LYS A 101 -15.76 -15.52 -25.05
CA LYS A 101 -15.24 -16.82 -25.50
C LYS A 101 -16.16 -17.97 -25.08
N ALA A 102 -16.66 -17.97 -23.85
CA ALA A 102 -17.58 -18.97 -23.33
C ALA A 102 -18.89 -18.99 -24.13
N LYS A 103 -19.47 -17.80 -24.38
CA LYS A 103 -20.65 -17.63 -25.25
C LYS A 103 -20.43 -18.19 -26.65
N ALA A 104 -19.28 -17.90 -27.28
CA ALA A 104 -18.95 -18.42 -28.61
C ALA A 104 -18.75 -19.95 -28.67
N ILE A 105 -18.35 -20.56 -27.56
CA ILE A 105 -18.21 -22.01 -27.42
C ILE A 105 -19.56 -22.67 -27.08
N GLY A 106 -20.47 -21.92 -26.44
CA GLY A 106 -21.77 -22.39 -25.98
C GLY A 106 -21.70 -23.12 -24.63
N ILE A 107 -20.85 -22.64 -23.72
CA ILE A 107 -20.69 -23.13 -22.34
C ILE A 107 -20.68 -21.95 -21.36
N THR A 108 -20.73 -22.22 -20.06
CA THR A 108 -20.58 -21.15 -19.06
C THR A 108 -19.12 -20.70 -18.94
N GLU A 109 -18.92 -19.50 -18.40
CA GLU A 109 -17.57 -18.98 -18.08
C GLU A 109 -16.85 -19.87 -17.07
N GLU A 110 -17.56 -20.31 -16.02
CA GLU A 110 -17.03 -21.22 -15.00
C GLU A 110 -16.56 -22.55 -15.62
N GLU A 111 -17.38 -23.17 -16.48
CA GLU A 111 -17.01 -24.39 -17.20
C GLU A 111 -15.77 -24.19 -18.09
N LEU A 112 -15.65 -23.03 -18.74
CA LEU A 112 -14.49 -22.69 -19.56
C LEU A 112 -13.23 -22.56 -18.70
N CYS A 113 -13.30 -21.82 -17.59
CA CYS A 113 -12.22 -21.67 -16.63
C CYS A 113 -11.75 -23.03 -16.09
N ASP A 114 -12.67 -23.87 -15.64
CA ASP A 114 -12.38 -25.22 -15.12
C ASP A 114 -11.64 -26.09 -16.12
N ILE A 115 -12.04 -26.04 -17.40
CA ILE A 115 -11.38 -26.82 -18.45
C ILE A 115 -9.95 -26.32 -18.68
N ILE A 116 -9.71 -25.01 -18.60
CA ILE A 116 -8.41 -24.39 -18.86
C ILE A 116 -7.46 -24.59 -17.68
N TYR A 117 -7.87 -24.20 -16.46
CA TYR A 117 -7.02 -24.18 -15.28
C TYR A 117 -6.54 -25.57 -14.86
N LYS A 118 -7.33 -26.63 -15.11
CA LYS A 118 -6.88 -28.03 -14.93
C LYS A 118 -5.54 -28.37 -15.58
N LYS A 119 -5.18 -27.71 -16.69
CA LYS A 119 -3.86 -27.85 -17.33
C LYS A 119 -2.97 -26.65 -17.12
N LEU A 120 -3.54 -25.45 -17.07
CA LEU A 120 -2.77 -24.22 -16.95
C LEU A 120 -2.07 -24.11 -15.60
N ASP A 121 -2.71 -24.55 -14.51
CA ASP A 121 -2.14 -24.49 -13.15
C ASP A 121 -0.86 -25.34 -13.05
N GLN A 122 -0.87 -26.53 -13.67
CA GLN A 122 0.30 -27.41 -13.68
C GLN A 122 1.47 -26.79 -14.45
N LEU A 123 1.17 -26.11 -15.56
CA LEU A 123 2.17 -25.41 -16.35
C LEU A 123 2.70 -24.17 -15.61
N GLU A 124 1.81 -23.38 -15.02
CA GLU A 124 2.16 -22.21 -14.23
C GLU A 124 3.05 -22.58 -13.06
N TYR A 125 2.68 -23.63 -12.30
CA TYR A 125 3.49 -24.12 -11.20
C TYR A 125 4.91 -24.47 -11.66
N LYS A 126 5.03 -25.24 -12.76
CA LYS A 126 6.33 -25.61 -13.32
C LYS A 126 7.15 -24.39 -13.72
N ILE A 127 6.56 -23.44 -14.47
CA ILE A 127 7.23 -22.22 -14.92
C ILE A 127 7.69 -21.37 -13.73
N LYS A 128 6.84 -21.22 -12.72
CA LYS A 128 7.17 -20.46 -11.51
C LYS A 128 8.30 -21.13 -10.73
N SER A 129 8.27 -22.44 -10.55
CA SER A 129 9.36 -23.18 -9.90
C SER A 129 10.68 -23.04 -10.66
N GLU A 130 10.66 -23.16 -12.00
CA GLU A 130 11.85 -22.94 -12.83
C GLU A 130 12.38 -21.51 -12.71
N TYR A 131 11.50 -20.51 -12.71
CA TYR A 131 11.88 -19.10 -12.57
C TYR A 131 12.42 -18.78 -11.17
N GLN A 132 11.89 -19.40 -10.12
CA GLN A 132 12.33 -19.18 -8.73
C GLN A 132 13.80 -19.56 -8.49
N GLU A 133 14.31 -20.53 -9.26
CA GLU A 133 15.72 -20.93 -9.19
C GLU A 133 16.67 -19.95 -9.89
N THR A 134 16.15 -19.00 -10.66
CA THR A 134 16.95 -18.03 -11.41
C THR A 134 17.55 -16.94 -10.52
N GLU A 135 18.70 -16.42 -10.92
CA GLU A 135 19.30 -15.25 -10.26
C GLU A 135 18.45 -13.97 -10.40
N GLU A 136 17.66 -13.86 -11.47
CA GLU A 136 16.70 -12.76 -11.66
C GLU A 136 15.68 -12.74 -10.52
N TYR A 137 15.04 -13.87 -10.24
CA TYR A 137 14.06 -13.99 -9.16
C TYR A 137 14.69 -13.76 -7.78
N LYS A 138 15.83 -14.39 -7.49
CA LYS A 138 16.53 -14.23 -6.21
C LYS A 138 16.92 -12.76 -5.96
N THR A 139 17.36 -12.06 -7.00
CA THR A 139 17.73 -10.63 -6.92
C THR A 139 16.50 -9.77 -6.66
N HIS A 140 15.42 -10.01 -7.40
CA HIS A 140 14.15 -9.31 -7.17
C HIS A 140 13.64 -9.50 -5.75
N LYS A 141 13.66 -10.73 -5.22
CA LYS A 141 13.25 -11.02 -3.84
C LYS A 141 14.11 -10.31 -2.80
N LYS A 142 15.44 -10.27 -2.98
CA LYS A 142 16.32 -9.49 -2.11
C LYS A 142 15.99 -8.00 -2.15
N HIS A 143 15.74 -7.43 -3.32
CA HIS A 143 15.34 -6.03 -3.45
C HIS A 143 14.00 -5.75 -2.75
N GLU A 144 13.00 -6.62 -2.96
CA GLU A 144 11.68 -6.51 -2.31
C GLU A 144 11.80 -6.55 -0.78
N GLU A 145 12.60 -7.47 -0.23
CA GLU A 145 12.86 -7.58 1.20
C GLU A 145 13.48 -6.30 1.78
N ILE A 146 14.47 -5.73 1.09
CA ILE A 146 15.15 -4.48 1.51
C ILE A 146 14.15 -3.32 1.49
N ILE A 147 13.40 -3.15 0.40
CA ILE A 147 12.43 -2.05 0.25
C ILE A 147 11.31 -2.17 1.28
N ASN A 148 10.80 -3.39 1.53
CA ASN A 148 9.77 -3.63 2.53
C ASN A 148 10.26 -3.29 3.94
N LYS A 149 11.46 -3.73 4.31
CA LYS A 149 12.07 -3.38 5.60
C LYS A 149 12.23 -1.87 5.74
N TYR A 150 12.77 -1.20 4.73
CA TYR A 150 12.89 0.26 4.72
C TYR A 150 11.54 0.95 4.91
N ASN A 151 10.48 0.53 4.21
CA ASN A 151 9.16 1.14 4.35
C ASN A 151 8.57 0.96 5.76
N ILE A 152 8.81 -0.19 6.40
CA ILE A 152 8.41 -0.46 7.78
C ILE A 152 9.20 0.45 8.74
N ASP A 153 10.53 0.41 8.67
CA ASP A 153 11.42 1.18 9.55
C ASP A 153 11.16 2.69 9.41
N LYS A 154 10.98 3.17 8.18
CA LYS A 154 10.61 4.56 7.88
C LYS A 154 9.29 4.94 8.53
N LYS A 155 8.24 4.12 8.34
CA LYS A 155 6.92 4.40 8.91
C LYS A 155 6.95 4.43 10.44
N GLU A 156 7.67 3.52 11.08
CA GLU A 156 7.81 3.48 12.53
C GLU A 156 8.59 4.68 13.07
N PHE A 157 9.69 5.04 12.41
CA PHE A 157 10.50 6.19 12.77
C PHE A 157 9.72 7.49 12.63
N GLU A 158 9.06 7.71 11.49
CA GLU A 158 8.33 8.94 11.20
C GLU A 158 7.07 9.09 12.08
N LYS A 159 6.45 7.98 12.49
CA LYS A 159 5.38 7.99 13.49
C LYS A 159 5.86 8.57 14.83
N LYS A 160 7.14 8.36 15.18
CA LYS A 160 7.73 8.83 16.44
C LYS A 160 8.33 10.23 16.32
N TYR A 161 9.09 10.49 15.26
CA TYR A 161 9.95 11.66 15.11
C TYR A 161 9.42 12.70 14.11
N GLY A 162 8.29 12.42 13.46
CA GLY A 162 7.66 13.31 12.49
C GLY A 162 7.91 12.88 11.05
N LYS A 163 7.04 13.35 10.15
CA LYS A 163 7.07 13.03 8.72
C LYS A 163 8.39 13.49 8.08
N ASP A 164 8.85 12.74 7.07
CA ASP A 164 10.01 13.07 6.23
C ASP A 164 11.33 13.19 7.04
N SER A 165 11.44 12.45 8.14
CA SER A 165 12.58 12.50 9.07
C SER A 165 13.53 11.31 8.91
N TYR A 166 13.05 10.16 8.46
CA TYR A 166 13.86 8.94 8.34
C TYR A 166 14.92 9.09 7.24
N ASP A 167 14.51 9.46 6.03
CA ASP A 167 15.37 9.56 4.85
C ASP A 167 16.46 10.62 4.98
N LYS A 168 16.32 11.55 5.94
CA LYS A 168 17.39 12.51 6.22
C LYS A 168 18.56 11.89 6.98
N CYS A 169 18.33 10.78 7.67
CA CYS A 169 19.29 10.14 8.55
C CYS A 169 19.76 8.78 8.02
N TYR A 170 18.86 8.00 7.43
CA TYR A 170 19.09 6.63 7.01
C TYR A 170 18.88 6.47 5.50
N ASP A 171 19.59 5.52 4.90
CA ASP A 171 19.34 5.10 3.52
C ASP A 171 18.39 3.87 3.43
N ILE A 172 18.10 3.45 2.20
CA ILE A 172 17.26 2.28 1.87
C ILE A 172 17.73 0.96 2.51
N PHE A 173 19.01 0.85 2.89
CA PHE A 173 19.55 -0.33 3.57
C PHE A 173 19.52 -0.20 5.09
N GLY A 174 18.94 0.88 5.62
CA GLY A 174 18.90 1.18 7.05
C GLY A 174 20.24 1.64 7.62
N LYS A 175 21.21 2.01 6.77
CA LYS A 175 22.51 2.51 7.23
C LYS A 175 22.35 3.96 7.70
N LEU A 176 22.77 4.24 8.92
CA LEU A 176 22.85 5.61 9.44
C LEU A 176 23.93 6.37 8.68
N ARG A 177 23.54 7.47 8.05
CA ARG A 177 24.41 8.33 7.25
C ARG A 177 24.66 9.69 7.93
N GLU A 178 23.66 10.22 8.62
CA GLU A 178 23.73 11.52 9.29
C GLU A 178 23.49 11.38 10.82
N PRO A 179 24.51 10.95 11.59
CA PRO A 179 24.36 10.69 13.03
C PRO A 179 24.04 11.96 13.83
N GLU A 180 24.63 13.11 13.47
CA GLU A 180 24.40 14.38 14.17
C GLU A 180 22.94 14.86 14.00
N LEU A 181 22.39 14.70 12.80
CA LEU A 181 20.99 15.05 12.52
C LEU A 181 20.02 14.14 13.27
N LEU A 182 20.34 12.85 13.37
CA LEU A 182 19.55 11.91 14.17
C LEU A 182 19.51 12.34 15.65
N ASP A 183 20.65 12.71 16.21
CA ASP A 183 20.73 13.18 17.59
C ASP A 183 19.96 14.49 17.79
N PHE A 184 20.04 15.41 16.83
CA PHE A 184 19.23 16.63 16.85
C PHE A 184 17.73 16.32 16.85
N ILE A 185 17.25 15.44 15.95
CA ILE A 185 15.84 15.03 15.88
C ILE A 185 15.38 14.40 17.21
N LYS A 186 16.20 13.52 17.80
CA LYS A 186 15.89 12.90 19.10
C LYS A 186 15.80 13.94 20.22
N ARG A 187 16.73 14.90 20.28
CA ARG A 187 16.70 15.99 21.27
C ARG A 187 15.46 16.86 21.12
N GLN A 188 15.08 17.22 19.88
CA GLN A 188 13.87 17.99 19.62
C GLN A 188 12.60 17.25 20.08
N TYR A 189 12.54 15.95 19.82
CA TYR A 189 11.43 15.11 20.28
C TYR A 189 11.33 15.07 21.81
N GLU A 190 12.43 14.84 22.52
CA GLU A 190 12.41 14.81 24.00
C GLU A 190 12.05 16.18 24.60
N ALA A 191 12.61 17.27 24.05
CA ALA A 191 12.27 18.63 24.48
C ALA A 191 10.78 18.97 24.24
N HIS A 192 10.19 18.48 23.14
CA HIS A 192 8.75 18.63 22.89
C HIS A 192 7.93 17.85 23.93
N LYS A 193 8.28 16.59 24.16
CA LYS A 193 7.59 15.71 25.12
C LYS A 193 7.67 16.23 26.56
N GLU A 194 8.80 16.82 26.95
CA GLU A 194 8.97 17.45 28.25
C GLU A 194 8.09 18.70 28.41
N ARG A 195 8.00 19.53 27.37
CA ARG A 195 7.07 20.67 27.33
C ARG A 195 5.61 20.25 27.43
N GLU A 196 5.20 19.18 26.74
CA GLU A 196 3.85 18.64 26.89
C GLU A 196 3.59 18.16 28.31
N ARG A 197 4.53 17.40 28.90
CA ARG A 197 4.41 16.91 30.29
C ARG A 197 4.30 18.06 31.29
N SER A 198 5.11 19.11 31.14
CA SER A 198 5.06 20.27 32.03
C SER A 198 3.78 21.06 31.85
N TYR A 199 3.29 21.22 30.62
CA TYR A 199 1.99 21.84 30.33
C TYR A 199 0.83 21.07 30.98
N TYR A 200 0.77 19.74 30.82
CA TYR A 200 -0.26 18.91 31.48
C TYR A 200 -0.14 18.93 33.01
N LYS A 201 1.09 18.96 33.56
CA LYS A 201 1.33 19.07 35.00
C LYS A 201 0.87 20.42 35.56
N ASN A 202 1.16 21.52 34.86
CA ASN A 202 0.73 22.86 35.25
C ASN A 202 -0.78 23.04 35.09
N SER A 203 -1.39 22.47 34.05
CA SER A 203 -2.86 22.46 33.90
C SER A 203 -3.53 21.72 35.06
N LYS A 204 -3.04 20.53 35.44
CA LYS A 204 -3.57 19.75 36.57
C LYS A 204 -3.30 20.42 37.93
N GLY A 205 -2.20 21.14 38.07
CA GLY A 205 -1.89 21.97 39.24
C GLY A 205 -2.79 23.20 39.38
N ASN A 206 -3.12 23.86 38.26
CA ASN A 206 -4.02 25.02 38.26
C ASN A 206 -5.49 24.65 38.50
N TYR A 207 -5.93 23.43 38.16
CA TYR A 207 -7.25 22.93 38.57
C TYR A 207 -7.34 22.54 40.06
N ASN A 208 -6.20 22.35 40.74
CA ASN A 208 -6.18 21.99 42.17
C ASN A 208 -5.92 23.19 43.11
N ASN A 209 -5.65 24.38 42.56
CA ASN A 209 -5.35 25.60 43.32
C ASN A 209 -6.49 26.63 43.32
N ASN A 210 -7.69 26.26 42.86
CA ASN A 210 -8.86 27.13 42.94
C ASN A 210 -10.04 26.52 43.72
N SER A 211 -9.73 25.77 44.78
CA SER A 211 -10.70 25.43 45.83
C SER A 211 -10.62 26.45 46.97
N ASN A 212 -10.84 27.72 46.66
CA ASN A 212 -11.25 28.72 47.64
C ASN A 212 -11.87 29.93 46.92
N SER A 213 -13.07 29.74 46.36
CA SER A 213 -13.96 30.86 46.13
C SER A 213 -15.40 30.37 46.12
N SER A 214 -16.10 30.77 47.17
CA SER A 214 -17.54 30.64 47.36
C SER A 214 -18.29 31.37 46.25
N TYR A 215 -18.97 30.65 45.35
CA TYR A 215 -20.28 31.06 44.85
C TYR A 215 -21.05 29.84 44.35
N TYR A 216 -22.13 29.53 45.06
CA TYR A 216 -23.22 28.68 44.61
C TYR A 216 -23.62 29.02 43.18
N ASN A 217 -23.63 28.03 42.28
CA ASN A 217 -24.54 28.04 41.15
C ASN A 217 -24.95 26.61 40.79
N ASN A 218 -26.18 26.31 41.15
CA ASN A 218 -26.86 25.06 40.89
C ASN A 218 -27.39 25.10 39.44
N LYS A 219 -26.72 24.41 38.51
CA LYS A 219 -27.28 24.08 37.19
C LYS A 219 -27.15 22.58 36.96
N GLN A 220 -28.22 21.88 37.27
CA GLN A 220 -28.40 20.47 37.03
C GLN A 220 -28.67 20.27 35.51
N SER A 221 -27.76 19.61 34.80
CA SER A 221 -27.98 19.27 33.38
C SER A 221 -29.02 18.15 33.28
N ASN A 222 -30.06 18.32 32.46
CA ASN A 222 -31.14 17.33 32.28
C ASN A 222 -30.75 16.13 31.38
N TYR A 223 -29.46 15.99 31.02
CA TYR A 223 -29.00 14.99 30.06
C TYR A 223 -28.47 13.73 30.75
N ASN A 224 -29.00 12.58 30.32
CA ASN A 224 -28.70 11.27 30.91
C ASN A 224 -27.23 10.87 30.70
N GLU A 225 -26.63 10.26 31.72
CA GLU A 225 -25.18 10.00 31.79
C GLU A 225 -24.66 9.08 30.67
N ALA A 226 -25.53 8.21 30.14
CA ALA A 226 -25.24 7.31 29.03
C ALA A 226 -25.02 8.01 27.67
N ASP A 227 -25.53 9.24 27.49
CA ASP A 227 -25.42 9.98 26.23
C ASP A 227 -24.29 11.02 26.23
N LYS A 228 -23.65 11.27 27.38
CA LYS A 228 -22.53 12.23 27.50
C LYS A 228 -21.36 11.90 26.58
N ASP A 229 -21.08 10.62 26.35
CA ASP A 229 -20.03 10.21 25.42
C ASP A 229 -20.38 10.49 23.95
N LYS A 230 -21.68 10.47 23.60
CA LYS A 230 -22.15 10.88 22.26
C LYS A 230 -22.04 12.39 22.12
N TYR A 231 -22.43 13.17 23.13
CA TYR A 231 -22.28 14.62 23.14
C TYR A 231 -20.81 15.06 23.09
N LYS A 232 -19.90 14.37 23.78
CA LYS A 232 -18.45 14.61 23.66
C LYS A 232 -17.93 14.38 22.25
N LYS A 233 -18.43 13.37 21.54
CA LYS A 233 -18.07 13.13 20.13
C LYS A 233 -18.63 14.20 19.21
N ILE A 234 -19.86 14.64 19.43
CA ILE A 234 -20.49 15.74 18.68
C ILE A 234 -19.72 17.04 18.91
N TYR A 235 -19.42 17.38 20.17
CA TYR A 235 -18.61 18.54 20.53
C TYR A 235 -17.23 18.51 19.86
N LYS A 236 -16.49 17.40 19.94
CA LYS A 236 -15.16 17.28 19.29
C LYS A 236 -15.23 17.48 17.78
N THR A 237 -16.29 17.00 17.14
CA THR A 237 -16.50 17.16 15.69
C THR A 237 -16.77 18.63 15.35
N LEU A 238 -17.68 19.29 16.09
CA LEU A 238 -18.00 20.70 15.90
C LEU A 238 -16.80 21.61 16.22
N ALA A 239 -16.11 21.37 17.33
CA ALA A 239 -14.93 22.13 17.74
C ALA A 239 -13.78 22.03 16.72
N LYS A 240 -13.65 20.90 16.03
CA LYS A 240 -12.65 20.73 14.96
C LYS A 240 -13.08 21.43 13.66
N ALA A 241 -14.37 21.45 13.34
CA ALA A 241 -14.88 22.09 12.13
C ALA A 241 -14.89 23.62 12.24
N TYR A 242 -15.28 24.14 13.40
CA TYR A 242 -15.45 25.58 13.67
C TYR A 242 -14.32 26.16 14.52
N HIS A 243 -13.16 25.50 14.59
CA HIS A 243 -11.99 26.09 15.21
C HIS A 243 -11.58 27.34 14.41
N PRO A 244 -11.26 28.49 15.04
CA PRO A 244 -10.91 29.71 14.32
C PRO A 244 -9.75 29.53 13.33
N ASP A 245 -8.76 28.69 13.68
CA ASP A 245 -7.63 28.36 12.78
C ASP A 245 -8.03 27.58 11.51
N ILE A 246 -9.18 26.90 11.54
CA ILE A 246 -9.68 26.06 10.44
C ILE A 246 -10.78 26.78 9.65
N ALA A 247 -11.75 27.37 10.33
CA ALA A 247 -12.86 28.10 9.72
C ALA A 247 -12.49 29.52 9.26
N LYS A 248 -11.39 30.09 9.80
CA LYS A 248 -10.94 31.48 9.57
C LYS A 248 -12.05 32.51 9.80
N ASP A 249 -12.93 32.23 10.75
CA ASP A 249 -13.96 33.15 11.23
C ASP A 249 -13.49 33.87 12.50
N ASP A 250 -14.33 34.77 13.02
CA ASP A 250 -14.08 35.54 14.25
C ASP A 250 -14.34 34.73 15.55
N GLY A 251 -14.56 33.42 15.41
CA GLY A 251 -14.80 32.49 16.51
C GLY A 251 -16.20 32.59 17.13
N GLU A 252 -17.16 33.29 16.52
CA GLU A 252 -18.55 33.32 17.02
C GLU A 252 -19.18 31.93 17.10
N MET A 253 -18.99 31.11 16.07
CA MET A 253 -19.50 29.74 16.06
C MET A 253 -18.84 28.87 17.14
N MET A 254 -17.56 29.11 17.42
CA MET A 254 -16.85 28.41 18.49
C MET A 254 -17.35 28.81 19.88
N LYS A 255 -17.77 30.07 20.09
CA LYS A 255 -18.41 30.51 21.33
C LYS A 255 -19.74 29.78 21.56
N LEU A 256 -20.57 29.64 20.53
CA LEU A 256 -21.83 28.89 20.60
C LEU A 256 -21.57 27.40 20.89
N VAL A 257 -20.59 26.78 20.24
CA VAL A 257 -20.20 25.37 20.49
C VAL A 257 -19.72 25.16 21.93
N ASN A 258 -19.04 26.14 22.53
CA ASN A 258 -18.63 26.09 23.93
C ASN A 258 -19.81 26.30 24.90
N GLN A 259 -20.81 27.12 24.57
CA GLN A 259 -22.03 27.22 25.38
C GLN A 259 -22.79 25.89 25.41
N LEU A 260 -22.90 25.20 24.26
CA LEU A 260 -23.52 23.87 24.20
C LEU A 260 -22.79 22.84 25.07
N LYS A 261 -21.45 22.92 25.14
CA LYS A 261 -20.64 22.08 26.03
C LYS A 261 -21.02 22.27 27.50
N GLU A 262 -21.19 23.52 27.93
CA GLU A 262 -21.59 23.85 29.29
C GLU A 262 -23.02 23.39 29.60
N GLU A 263 -23.96 23.56 28.66
CA GLU A 263 -25.34 23.10 28.81
C GLU A 263 -25.47 21.57 28.86
N TRP A 264 -24.65 20.86 28.10
CA TRP A 264 -24.58 19.39 28.10
C TRP A 264 -23.77 18.83 29.27
N GLY A 265 -23.04 19.67 30.01
CA GLY A 265 -22.25 19.27 31.17
C GLY A 265 -21.12 18.29 30.82
N ILE A 266 -20.40 18.52 29.70
CA ILE A 266 -19.32 17.65 29.18
C ILE A 266 -17.96 18.33 29.03
#